data_AF-A0A2R7S0B4-F1
#
_entry.id   AF-A0A2R7S0B4-F1
#
_cell.length_a   1.000
_cell.length_b   1.000
_cell.length_c   1.000
_cell.angle_alpha   90.00
_cell.angle_beta   90.00
_cell.angle_gamma   90.00
#
_symmetry.space_group_name_H-M   'P 1'
#
loop_
_entity.id
_entity.type
_entity.pdbx_description
1 polymer ?
#
loop_
_entity_poly.entity_id
_entity_poly.type
_entity_poly.pdbx_seq_one_letter_code
_entity_poly.pdbx_strand_id
1 'polypeptide(L)' 'AFECLLELNQRLAARGQCLLLARVKEPVRALLRQHAPGGLGREERQFWSVADAAAAVAASDQPAA' A
#
# COMPACT_ATOMS: atom_id res chain seq x y z
N ALA A 1 5.11 -7.81 14.49
CA ALA A 1 4.23 -6.77 13.89
C ALA A 1 4.41 -6.67 12.38
N PHE A 2 5.64 -6.51 11.87
CA PHE A 2 5.91 -6.42 10.42
C PHE A 2 5.40 -7.63 9.61
N GLU A 3 5.75 -8.85 10.02
CA GLU A 3 5.28 -10.08 9.37
C GLU A 3 3.75 -10.17 9.31
N CYS A 4 3.05 -9.76 10.38
CA CYS A 4 1.59 -9.74 10.40
C CYS A 4 1.00 -8.76 9.37
N LEU A 5 1.68 -7.64 9.08
CA LEU A 5 1.26 -6.69 8.05
C LEU A 5 1.42 -7.29 6.65
N LEU A 6 2.50 -8.03 6.41
CA LEU A 6 2.73 -8.74 5.15
C LEU A 6 1.68 -9.83 4.93
N GLU A 7 1.39 -10.61 5.98
CA GLU A 7 0.35 -11.63 5.96
C GLU A 7 -1.03 -11.03 5.66
N LEU A 8 -1.37 -9.90 6.30
CA LEU A 8 -2.62 -9.19 6.01
C LEU A 8 -2.70 -8.75 4.55
N ASN A 9 -1.62 -8.18 4.01
CA ASN A 9 -1.57 -7.80 2.59
C ASN A 9 -1.80 -8.99 1.66
N GLN A 10 -1.20 -10.15 1.95
CA GLN A 10 -1.40 -11.35 1.15
C GLN A 10 -2.85 -11.85 1.23
N ARG A 11 -3.44 -11.86 2.44
CA ARG A 11 -4.85 -12.27 2.65
C ARG A 11 -5.85 -11.35 1.95
N LEU A 12 -5.58 -10.04 1.93
CA LEU A 12 -6.41 -9.07 1.19
C LEU A 12 -6.25 -9.24 -0.32
N ALA A 13 -5.02 -9.42 -0.81
CA ALA A 13 -4.75 -9.67 -2.22
C ALA A 13 -5.45 -10.94 -2.72
N ALA A 14 -5.48 -12.01 -1.92
CA ALA A 14 -6.20 -13.24 -2.24
C ALA A 14 -7.72 -13.04 -2.38
N ARG A 15 -8.27 -11.93 -1.87
CA ARG A 15 -9.68 -11.51 -2.00
C ARG A 15 -9.88 -10.44 -3.08
N GLY A 16 -8.87 -10.15 -3.89
CA GLY A 16 -8.91 -9.08 -4.89
C GLY A 16 -8.86 -7.67 -4.30
N GLN A 17 -8.50 -7.52 -3.02
CA GLN A 17 -8.39 -6.22 -2.34
C GLN A 17 -6.94 -5.74 -2.32
N CYS A 18 -6.73 -4.44 -2.54
CA CYS A 18 -5.41 -3.82 -2.45
C CYS A 18 -5.25 -3.09 -1.12
N LEU A 19 -4.16 -3.37 -0.40
CA LEU A 19 -3.80 -2.63 0.81
C LEU A 19 -2.91 -1.44 0.48
N LEU A 20 -3.36 -0.25 0.83
CA LEU A 20 -2.59 1.00 0.76
C LEU A 20 -2.23 1.47 2.17
N LEU A 21 -1.03 1.99 2.34
CA LEU A 21 -0.54 2.51 3.61
C LEU A 21 -0.49 4.04 3.56
N ALA A 22 -1.14 4.71 4.49
CA ALA A 22 -1.10 6.16 4.63
C ALA A 22 -0.26 6.58 5.83
N ARG A 23 0.28 7.81 5.80
CA ARG A 23 1.11 8.40 6.88
C ARG A 23 2.35 7.57 7.23
N VAL A 24 2.91 6.87 6.24
CA VAL A 24 4.09 6.02 6.45
C VAL A 24 5.33 6.88 6.59
N LYS A 25 6.01 6.79 7.74
CA LYS A 25 7.26 7.51 8.02
C LYS A 25 8.45 6.86 7.32
N GLU A 26 9.48 7.65 7.01
CA GLU A 26 10.64 7.21 6.23
C GLU A 26 11.31 5.92 6.73
N PRO A 27 11.54 5.69 8.05
CA PRO A 27 12.14 4.44 8.51
C PRO A 27 11.30 3.21 8.17
N VAL A 28 9.97 3.34 8.19
CA VAL A 28 9.04 2.26 7.84
C VAL A 28 9.01 2.04 6.33
N ARG A 29 9.07 3.13 5.54
CA ARG A 29 9.19 3.04 4.07
C ARG A 29 10.46 2.30 3.66
N ALA A 30 11.59 2.64 4.26
CA ALA A 30 12.87 1.97 4.03
C ALA A 30 12.81 0.48 4.36
N LEU A 31 12.23 0.13 5.52
CA LEU A 31 12.04 -1.26 5.92
C LEU A 31 11.15 -2.03 4.93
N LEU A 32 10.02 -1.45 4.50
CA LEU A 32 9.13 -2.05 3.51
C LEU A 32 9.79 -2.23 2.15
N ARG A 33 10.59 -1.26 1.69
CA ARG A 33 11.37 -1.36 0.44
C ARG A 33 12.39 -2.50 0.51
N GLN A 34 13.05 -2.69 1.65
CA GLN A 34 14.05 -3.74 1.83
C GLN A 34 13.43 -5.14 1.85
N HIS A 35 12.32 -5.32 2.56
CA HIS A 35 11.77 -6.64 2.85
C HIS A 35 10.59 -7.05 1.96
N ALA A 36 9.88 -6.10 1.35
CA ALA A 36 8.74 -6.36 0.48
C ALA A 36 8.72 -5.45 -0.77
N PRO A 37 9.83 -5.35 -1.54
CA PRO A 37 9.98 -4.39 -2.64
C PRO A 37 8.89 -4.53 -3.73
N GLY A 38 8.47 -5.76 -4.02
CA GLY A 38 7.42 -6.03 -5.01
C GLY A 38 5.99 -5.84 -4.49
N GLY A 39 5.80 -5.63 -3.19
CA GLY A 39 4.49 -5.54 -2.53
C GLY A 39 4.30 -4.18 -1.87
N LEU A 40 4.15 -4.17 -0.54
CA LEU A 40 3.97 -2.94 0.24
C LEU A 40 5.17 -1.98 0.16
N GLY A 41 6.34 -2.44 -0.28
CA GLY A 41 7.52 -1.62 -0.54
C GLY A 41 7.41 -0.69 -1.76
N ARG A 42 6.41 -0.88 -2.63
CA ARG A 42 6.19 -0.01 -3.78
C ARG A 42 5.69 1.37 -3.37
N GLU A 43 6.22 2.41 -4.03
CA GLU A 43 5.85 3.80 -3.73
C GLU A 43 4.38 4.10 -4.00
N GLU A 44 3.82 3.50 -5.05
CA GLU A 44 2.38 3.58 -5.39
C GLU A 44 1.44 3.02 -4.32
N ARG A 45 1.97 2.34 -3.29
CA ARG A 45 1.20 1.80 -2.15
C ARG A 45 1.43 2.54 -0.85
N GLN A 46 2.22 3.61 -0.84
CA GLN A 46 2.64 4.32 0.37
C GLN A 46 2.47 5.84 0.27
N PHE A 47 1.53 6.38 1.03
CA PHE A 47 1.09 7.77 0.94
C PHE A 47 1.46 8.60 2.17
N TRP A 48 1.62 9.91 1.96
CA TRP A 48 1.93 10.88 3.02
C TRP A 48 0.68 11.31 3.81
N SER A 49 -0.51 11.15 3.24
CA SER A 49 -1.78 11.38 3.92
C SER A 49 -2.84 10.34 3.55
N VAL A 50 -3.93 10.32 4.33
CA VAL A 50 -5.12 9.48 4.01
C VAL A 50 -5.84 10.03 2.78
N ALA A 51 -5.86 11.35 2.60
CA ALA A 51 -6.48 11.98 1.45
C ALA A 51 -5.80 11.55 0.14
N ASP A 52 -4.47 11.49 0.11
CA ASP A 52 -3.73 11.05 -1.08
C ASP A 52 -4.01 9.58 -1.39
N ALA A 53 -4.06 8.73 -0.36
CA ALA A 53 -4.39 7.32 -0.54
C ALA A 53 -5.81 7.12 -1.09
N ALA A 54 -6.78 7.87 -0.59
CA ALA A 54 -8.16 7.83 -1.07
C ALA A 54 -8.26 8.35 -2.52
N ALA A 55 -7.57 9.45 -2.84
CA ALA A 55 -7.53 10.01 -4.19
C ALA A 55 -6.93 9.02 -5.20
N ALA A 56 -5.88 8.29 -4.83
CA ALA A 56 -5.27 7.27 -5.69
C ALA A 56 -6.24 6.12 -6.02
N VAL A 57 -7.09 5.73 -5.08
CA VAL A 57 -8.15 4.73 -5.32
C VAL A 57 -9.22 5.30 -6.25
N ALA A 58 -9.69 6.52 -6.00
CA ALA A 58 -10.71 7.16 -6.82
C ALA A 58 -10.25 7.36 -8.28
N ALA A 59 -8.97 7.68 -8.49
CA ALA A 59 -8.39 7.79 -9.83
C ALA A 59 -8.26 6.43 -10.54
N SER A 60 -8.12 5.33 -9.79
CA SER A 60 -7.99 3.97 -10.35
C SER A 60 -9.35 3.35 -10.71
N ASP A 61 -10.45 3.83 -10.12
CA ASP A 61 -11.82 3.35 -10.34
C ASP A 61 -12.53 4.07 -11.49
N GLN A 62 -11.88 5.07 -12.10
CA GLN A 62 -12.45 5.85 -13.19
C GLN A 62 -12.33 5.05 -14.50
N PRO A 63 -13.44 4.59 -15.12
CA PRO A 63 -13.36 3.88 -16.38
C PRO A 63 -12.91 4.86 -17.46
N ALA A 64 -11.94 4.46 -18.28
CA ALA A 64 -11.57 5.17 -19.48
C ALA A 64 -12.84 5.34 -20.35
N ALA A 65 -13.24 6.60 -20.55
CA ALA A 65 -14.33 6.98 -21.44
C ALA A 65 -13.95 6.73 -22.91
#